data_AF-A0A4S4NB73-F1
#
_entry.id   AF-A0A4S4NB73-F1
#
_cell.length_a   1.000
_cell.length_b   1.000
_cell.length_c   1.000
_cell.angle_alpha   90.00
_cell.angle_beta   90.00
_cell.angle_gamma   90.00
#
_symmetry.space_group_name_H-M   'P 1'
#
loop_
_entity.id
_entity.type
_entity.pdbx_description
1 polymer ?
#
loop_
_entity_poly.entity_id
_entity_poly.type
_entity_poly.pdbx_seq_one_letter_code
_entity_poly.pdbx_strand_id
1 'polypeptide(L)' 'MPPKPNNAATTNTNANANATATASKPKPSLNSVYKSYGGWPNFMHSHGLKTWDMDDVDEGHRIAEAMLEHDRLDEEEGK' A
#
# COMPACT_ATOMS: atom_id res chain seq x y z
N MET A 1 28.84 24.17 -57.13
CA MET A 1 28.11 24.44 -55.87
C MET A 1 28.57 23.41 -54.85
N PRO A 2 29.15 23.79 -53.69
CA PRO A 2 29.42 22.83 -52.63
C PRO A 2 28.10 22.44 -51.92
N PRO A 3 27.87 21.17 -51.55
CA PRO A 3 26.81 20.82 -50.62
C PRO A 3 27.14 21.40 -49.23
N LYS A 4 26.16 22.07 -48.60
CA LYS A 4 26.29 22.52 -47.21
C LYS A 4 26.18 21.30 -46.25
N PRO A 5 26.95 21.26 -45.15
CA PRO A 5 26.98 20.13 -44.23
C PRO A 5 25.66 20.01 -43.42
N ASN A 6 25.15 18.79 -43.38
CA ASN A 6 24.12 18.33 -42.45
C ASN A 6 24.71 18.22 -41.04
N ASN A 7 24.00 18.71 -40.02
CA ASN A 7 24.05 18.18 -38.66
C ASN A 7 22.85 18.72 -37.87
N ALA A 8 21.71 18.03 -37.99
CA ALA A 8 20.57 18.22 -37.11
C ALA A 8 20.91 17.62 -35.73
N ALA A 9 21.64 18.39 -34.92
CA ALA A 9 21.84 18.10 -33.51
C ALA A 9 20.66 18.68 -32.72
N THR A 10 19.58 17.91 -32.62
CA THR A 10 18.62 18.10 -31.51
C THR A 10 18.48 16.76 -30.81
N THR A 11 19.37 16.59 -29.84
CA THR A 11 19.46 15.47 -28.92
C THR A 11 18.21 15.39 -28.05
N ASN A 12 17.64 14.20 -28.04
CA ASN A 12 16.82 13.54 -27.02
C ASN A 12 16.83 14.17 -25.61
N THR A 13 15.66 14.27 -24.99
CA THR A 13 15.46 13.93 -23.57
C THR A 13 13.99 13.60 -23.33
N ASN A 14 13.52 12.44 -23.83
CA ASN A 14 12.39 11.79 -23.18
C ASN A 14 12.91 11.16 -21.88
N ALA A 15 13.07 11.98 -20.85
CA ALA A 15 13.29 11.53 -19.49
C ALA A 15 11.98 10.91 -18.99
N ASN A 16 11.70 9.67 -19.40
CA ASN A 16 10.84 8.80 -18.62
C ASN A 16 11.57 8.55 -17.29
N ALA A 17 11.33 9.46 -16.34
CA ALA A 17 11.57 9.23 -14.94
C ALA A 17 10.59 8.14 -14.50
N ASN A 18 10.92 6.90 -14.85
CA ASN A 18 10.43 5.74 -14.11
C ASN A 18 11.11 5.85 -12.75
N ALA A 19 10.50 6.67 -11.90
CA ALA A 19 10.73 6.67 -10.48
C ALA A 19 10.52 5.22 -10.06
N THR A 20 11.63 4.50 -9.98
CA THR A 20 11.73 3.21 -9.35
C THR A 20 11.31 3.48 -7.92
N ALA A 21 10.01 3.32 -7.67
CA ALA A 21 9.44 3.26 -6.36
C ALA A 21 10.18 2.10 -5.72
N THR A 22 11.24 2.42 -4.99
CA THR A 22 11.80 1.55 -3.99
C THR A 22 10.60 1.06 -3.20
N ALA A 23 10.31 -0.23 -3.35
CA ALA A 23 9.20 -0.90 -2.70
C ALA A 23 9.46 -0.93 -1.19
N SER A 24 9.42 0.24 -0.57
CA SER A 24 9.08 0.38 0.83
C SER A 24 7.69 -0.22 0.91
N LYS A 25 7.56 -1.42 1.50
CA LYS A 25 6.26 -2.00 1.80
C LYS A 25 5.39 -0.86 2.32
N PRO A 26 4.22 -0.58 1.72
CA PRO A 26 3.33 0.40 2.31
C PRO A 26 3.13 -0.05 3.74
N LYS A 27 3.37 0.84 4.72
CA LYS A 27 3.11 0.55 6.14
C LYS A 27 1.77 -0.19 6.19
N PRO A 28 1.73 -1.37 6.83
CA PRO A 28 0.51 -2.13 6.83
C PRO A 28 -0.54 -1.19 7.44
N SER A 29 -1.64 -1.02 6.72
CA SER A 29 -2.75 -0.19 7.16
C SER A 29 -3.82 -1.11 7.69
N LEU A 30 -4.74 -0.59 8.49
CA LEU A 30 -5.95 -1.32 8.90
C LEU A 30 -6.69 -1.94 7.71
N ASN A 31 -6.67 -1.25 6.56
CA ASN A 31 -7.23 -1.76 5.31
C ASN A 31 -6.52 -3.04 4.81
N SER A 32 -5.23 -3.21 5.11
CA SER A 32 -4.51 -4.46 4.81
C SER A 32 -5.07 -5.62 5.63
N VAL A 33 -5.32 -5.40 6.93
CA VAL A 33 -5.97 -6.39 7.80
C VAL A 33 -7.33 -6.74 7.23
N TYR A 34 -8.19 -5.75 6.98
CA TYR A 34 -9.53 -6.01 6.44
C TYR A 34 -9.50 -6.73 5.09
N LYS A 35 -8.57 -6.40 4.21
CA LYS A 35 -8.42 -7.06 2.91
C LYS A 35 -8.12 -8.55 3.03
N SER A 36 -7.30 -8.95 4.00
CA SER A 36 -7.01 -10.37 4.26
C SER A 36 -8.27 -11.18 4.61
N TYR A 37 -9.28 -10.51 5.18
CA TYR A 37 -10.58 -11.10 5.49
C TYR A 37 -11.60 -10.93 4.36
N GLY A 38 -11.27 -10.33 3.21
CA GLY A 38 -12.25 -10.06 2.15
C GLY A 38 -13.05 -8.76 2.36
N GLY A 39 -12.57 -7.87 3.23
CA GLY A 39 -13.10 -6.55 3.51
C GLY A 39 -13.61 -6.39 4.93
N TRP A 40 -13.89 -5.13 5.31
CA TRP A 40 -14.39 -4.78 6.64
C TRP A 40 -15.64 -5.56 7.08
N PRO A 41 -16.68 -5.74 6.23
CA PRO A 41 -17.87 -6.48 6.65
C PRO A 41 -17.60 -7.95 6.98
N ASN A 42 -16.70 -8.59 6.22
CA ASN A 42 -16.38 -10.00 6.45
C ASN A 42 -15.43 -10.18 7.64
N PHE A 43 -14.54 -9.22 7.89
CA PHE A 43 -13.78 -9.13 9.13
C PHE A 43 -14.73 -9.05 10.33
N MET A 44 -15.64 -8.08 10.34
CA MET A 44 -16.64 -7.91 11.42
C MET A 44 -17.46 -9.19 11.63
N HIS A 45 -17.94 -9.80 10.55
CA HIS A 45 -18.69 -11.05 10.62
C HIS A 45 -17.87 -12.21 11.19
N SER A 46 -16.59 -12.33 10.80
CA SER A 46 -15.70 -13.38 11.30
C SER A 46 -15.35 -13.25 12.79
N HIS A 47 -15.42 -12.02 13.32
CA HIS A 47 -15.20 -11.72 14.73
C HIS A 47 -16.51 -11.64 15.53
N GLY A 48 -17.66 -11.93 14.91
CA GLY A 48 -18.98 -11.90 15.56
C GLY A 48 -19.49 -10.49 15.89
N LEU A 49 -18.90 -9.47 15.29
CA LEU A 49 -19.20 -8.05 15.52
C LEU A 49 -20.26 -7.54 14.55
N LYS A 50 -21.18 -6.71 15.06
CA LYS A 50 -22.25 -6.12 14.24
C LYS A 50 -21.78 -4.81 13.60
N THR A 51 -21.89 -4.71 12.28
CA THR A 51 -21.47 -3.50 11.54
C THR A 51 -22.35 -2.28 11.76
N TRP A 52 -23.54 -2.47 12.36
CA TRP A 52 -24.49 -1.40 12.68
C TRP A 52 -24.44 -0.96 14.15
N ASP A 53 -23.66 -1.65 14.98
CA ASP A 53 -23.48 -1.34 16.39
C ASP A 53 -22.16 -0.58 16.55
N MET A 54 -22.22 0.65 17.03
CA MET A 54 -21.03 1.51 17.09
C MET A 54 -20.01 0.99 18.10
N ASP A 55 -20.49 0.35 19.18
CA ASP A 55 -19.63 -0.27 20.18
C ASP A 55 -18.82 -1.43 19.57
N ASP A 56 -19.49 -2.27 18.76
CA ASP A 56 -18.84 -3.38 18.05
C ASP A 56 -17.89 -2.87 16.95
N VAL A 57 -18.23 -1.76 16.27
CA VAL A 57 -17.35 -1.13 15.26
C VAL A 57 -16.06 -0.64 15.90
N ASP A 58 -16.15 0.02 17.06
CA ASP A 58 -14.98 0.48 17.81
C ASP A 58 -14.14 -0.72 18.28
N GLU A 59 -14.77 -1.79 18.76
CA GLU A 59 -14.08 -3.04 19.11
C GLU A 59 -13.36 -3.66 17.90
N GLY A 60 -14.03 -3.75 16.76
CA GLY A 60 -13.42 -4.28 15.53
C GLY A 60 -12.23 -3.47 15.06
N HIS A 61 -12.29 -2.14 15.20
CA HIS A 61 -11.18 -1.27 14.87
C HIS A 61 -9.98 -1.51 15.79
N ARG A 62 -10.21 -1.67 17.10
CA ARG A 62 -9.17 -1.97 18.08
C ARG A 62 -8.53 -3.35 17.86
N ILE A 63 -9.32 -4.36 17.48
CA ILE A 63 -8.79 -5.68 17.14
C ILE A 63 -7.88 -5.56 15.92
N ALA A 64 -8.32 -4.86 14.88
CA ALA A 64 -7.52 -4.69 13.67
C ALA A 64 -6.24 -3.88 13.92
N GLU A 65 -6.26 -2.89 14.81
CA GLU A 65 -5.05 -2.19 15.27
C GLU A 65 -4.10 -3.13 16.01
N ALA A 66 -4.61 -3.98 16.91
CA ALA A 66 -3.79 -4.93 17.65
C ALA A 66 -3.16 -5.99 16.73
N MET A 67 -3.91 -6.49 15.75
CA MET A 67 -3.38 -7.43 14.75
C MET A 67 -2.29 -6.78 13.89
N LEU A 68 -2.49 -5.51 13.52
CA LEU A 68 -1.54 -4.75 12.75
C LEU A 68 -0.21 -4.54 13.50
N GLU A 69 -0.30 -4.22 14.79
CA GLU A 69 0.88 -4.06 15.64
C GLU A 69 1.60 -5.39 15.84
N HIS A 70 0.87 -6.50 16.01
CA HIS A 70 1.49 -7.83 16.12
C HIS A 70 2.23 -8.23 14.84
N ASP A 71 1.62 -8.01 13.66
CA ASP A 71 2.25 -8.29 12.36
C ASP A 71 3.52 -7.43 12.15
N ARG A 72 3.51 -6.18 12.64
CA ARG A 72 4.67 -5.29 12.62
C ARG A 72 5.79 -5.77 13.55
N LEU A 73 5.46 -6.25 14.75
CA LEU A 73 6.44 -6.75 15.73
C LEU A 73 7.11 -8.03 15.23
N ASP A 74 6.34 -8.96 14.65
CA ASP A 74 6.88 -10.19 14.05
C ASP A 74 7.85 -9.90 12.88
N GLU A 75 7.61 -8.84 12.09
CA GLU A 75 8.54 -8.39 11.05
C GLU A 75 9.83 -7.73 11.60
N GLU A 76 9.77 -7.11 12.78
CA GLU A 76 10.94 -6.47 13.40
C GLU A 76 11.85 -7.47 14.15
N GLU A 77 11.31 -8.55 14.74
CA GLU A 77 12.12 -9.59 15.40
C GLU A 77 12.85 -10.53 14.42
N GLY A 78 12.43 -10.58 13.16
CA GLY A 78 13.01 -11.48 12.14
C GLY A 78 14.28 -10.98 11.43
N LYS A 79 14.98 -9.98 11.97
CA LYS A 79 16.10 -9.28 11.31
C LYS A 79 17.42 -9.38 12.06
#